data_AF-A0A2R7JAD6-F1
#
_entry.id   AF-A0A2R7JAD6-F1
#
_cell.length_a   1.000
_cell.length_b   1.000
_cell.length_c   1.000
_cell.angle_alpha   90.00
_cell.angle_beta   90.00
_cell.angle_gamma   90.00
#
_symmetry.space_group_name_H-M   'P 1'
#
loop_
_entity.id
_entity.type
_entity.pdbx_description
1 polymer ?
#
loop_
_entity_poly.entity_id
_entity_poly.type
_entity_poly.pdbx_seq_one_letter_code
_entity_poly.pdbx_strand_id
1 'polypeptide(L)'
;MLSTPCLAQAQTSKSVQLSKVILDTESRPIAGKLKGGTLCVFPSKIDGVLPKDKKSQDYERYDTLFSEKMKALGFRVVTTSGDLFAGEDDKNKADLLVGAVVYPDTLNICSSVNGEKGDVTLTVDWQIFDRAAGKVIEKATTSGKGVQEKFSRDGLVGMWNRAFIMSLTALIDQGSLQKSAGVVVTPEAPKPAPPTAATP
;
A
#
# COMPACT_ATOMS: atom_id res chain seq x y z
N MET A 1 8.70 -1.86 45.65
CA MET A 1 8.20 -2.76 44.59
C MET A 1 7.39 -1.90 43.63
N LEU A 2 8.00 -1.43 42.54
CA LEU A 2 7.33 -0.61 41.53
C LEU A 2 7.01 -1.52 40.35
N SER A 3 5.72 -1.77 40.17
CA SER A 3 5.17 -2.58 39.08
C SER A 3 5.32 -1.80 37.78
N THR A 4 6.28 -2.17 36.95
CA THR A 4 6.36 -1.70 35.56
C THR A 4 5.15 -2.25 34.80
N PRO A 5 4.31 -1.40 34.17
CA PRO A 5 3.29 -1.91 33.28
C PRO A 5 3.98 -2.54 32.07
N CYS A 6 3.80 -3.85 31.91
CA CYS A 6 4.15 -4.57 30.71
C CYS A 6 3.34 -3.95 29.56
N LEU A 7 4.02 -3.29 28.62
CA LEU A 7 3.46 -2.96 27.32
C LEU A 7 3.07 -4.29 26.67
N ALA A 8 1.80 -4.65 26.75
CA ALA A 8 1.22 -5.75 26.01
C ALA A 8 1.31 -5.41 24.53
N GLN A 9 2.42 -5.79 23.90
CA GLN A 9 2.51 -5.83 22.45
C GLN A 9 1.38 -6.74 21.99
N ALA A 10 0.43 -6.20 21.23
CA ALA A 10 -0.62 -6.99 20.60
C ALA A 10 0.07 -8.03 19.71
N GLN A 11 0.23 -9.25 20.23
CA GLN A 11 0.82 -10.35 19.50
C GLN A 11 -0.20 -10.80 18.46
N THR A 12 -0.04 -10.31 17.25
CA THR A 12 -0.75 -10.76 16.06
C THR A 12 -0.54 -12.27 15.93
N SER A 13 -1.58 -13.08 16.15
CA SER A 13 -1.45 -14.55 16.18
C SER A 13 -1.32 -15.13 14.77
N LYS A 14 -1.99 -14.53 13.78
CA LYS A 14 -1.94 -14.94 12.37
C LYS A 14 -0.90 -14.14 11.57
N SER A 15 -0.10 -14.83 10.78
CA SER A 15 0.82 -14.23 9.81
C SER A 15 0.10 -13.81 8.52
N VAL A 16 0.62 -12.78 7.87
CA VAL A 16 0.05 -12.23 6.63
C VAL A 16 1.08 -12.27 5.50
N GLN A 17 0.62 -12.47 4.27
CA GLN A 17 1.43 -12.39 3.06
C GLN A 17 0.63 -11.69 1.97
N LEU A 18 1.23 -10.74 1.26
CA LEU A 18 0.68 -10.26 0.00
C LEU A 18 0.88 -11.37 -1.02
N SER A 19 -0.16 -12.00 -1.57
CA SER A 19 0.00 -13.16 -2.45
C SER A 19 -0.08 -12.79 -3.92
N LYS A 20 -0.83 -11.75 -4.28
CA LYS A 20 -1.08 -11.39 -5.68
C LYS A 20 -1.46 -9.93 -5.83
N VAL A 21 -0.93 -9.28 -6.86
CA VAL A 21 -1.33 -7.93 -7.27
C VAL A 21 -1.61 -7.92 -8.77
N ILE A 22 -2.82 -7.50 -9.14
CA ILE A 22 -3.23 -7.29 -10.53
C ILE A 22 -3.36 -5.78 -10.74
N LEU A 23 -2.76 -5.26 -11.81
CA LEU A 23 -3.11 -3.94 -12.32
C LEU A 23 -4.15 -4.11 -13.41
N ASP A 24 -5.25 -3.37 -13.28
CA ASP A 24 -6.37 -3.40 -14.21
C ASP A 24 -6.60 -1.98 -14.74
N THR A 25 -6.09 -1.73 -15.95
CA THR A 25 -6.25 -0.46 -16.68
C THR A 25 -7.29 -0.57 -17.80
N GLU A 26 -7.82 -1.77 -18.03
CA GLU A 26 -8.79 -2.06 -19.08
C GLU A 26 -10.24 -1.84 -18.61
N SER A 27 -10.55 -2.28 -17.39
CA SER A 27 -11.94 -2.33 -16.91
C SER A 27 -12.51 -0.98 -16.46
N ARG A 28 -11.65 0.03 -16.24
CA ARG A 28 -12.07 1.36 -15.78
C ARG A 28 -11.37 2.47 -16.59
N PRO A 29 -12.09 3.56 -16.93
CA PRO A 29 -11.48 4.70 -17.58
C PRO A 29 -10.54 5.41 -16.61
N ILE A 30 -9.34 5.73 -17.09
CA ILE A 30 -8.36 6.52 -16.35
C ILE A 30 -8.57 8.00 -16.69
N ALA A 31 -8.89 8.81 -15.69
CA ALA A 31 -8.96 10.26 -15.85
C ALA A 31 -7.57 10.90 -15.76
N GLY A 32 -7.41 12.09 -16.36
CA GLY A 32 -6.24 12.94 -16.11
C GLY A 32 -5.55 13.44 -17.37
N LYS A 33 -4.42 14.13 -17.17
CA LYS A 33 -3.64 14.77 -18.23
C LYS A 33 -2.18 14.43 -18.05
N LEU A 34 -1.58 13.82 -19.08
CA LEU A 34 -0.13 13.71 -19.20
C LEU A 34 0.36 14.88 -20.03
N LYS A 35 1.31 15.64 -19.47
CA LYS A 35 1.92 16.77 -20.16
C LYS A 35 3.44 16.68 -20.06
N GLY A 36 4.12 16.90 -21.18
CA GLY A 36 5.57 16.94 -21.25
C GLY A 36 6.12 18.36 -21.38
N GLY A 37 7.45 18.45 -21.22
CA GLY A 37 8.26 19.64 -21.42
C GLY A 37 8.42 20.50 -20.16
N THR A 38 9.41 21.39 -20.19
CA THR A 38 9.78 22.27 -19.06
C THR A 38 8.60 23.09 -18.53
N LEU A 39 7.64 23.42 -19.40
CA LEU A 39 6.44 24.20 -19.06
C LEU A 39 5.15 23.35 -18.90
N CYS A 40 5.22 22.02 -18.99
CA CYS A 40 4.04 21.14 -18.88
C CYS A 40 2.92 21.49 -19.88
N VAL A 41 3.27 21.83 -21.14
CA VAL A 41 2.29 22.29 -22.14
C VAL A 41 2.09 21.32 -23.29
N PHE A 42 2.96 20.34 -23.46
CA PHE A 42 2.87 19.37 -24.56
C PHE A 42 2.01 18.19 -24.13
N PRO A 43 0.76 18.04 -24.62
CA PRO A 43 -0.10 16.94 -24.20
C PRO A 43 0.44 15.60 -24.68
N SER A 44 0.22 14.55 -23.90
CA SER A 44 0.48 13.16 -24.26
C SER A 44 -0.75 12.31 -23.91
N LYS A 45 -0.98 11.22 -24.63
CA LYS A 45 -2.11 10.32 -24.38
C LYS A 45 -1.78 9.37 -23.22
N ILE A 46 -2.77 9.12 -22.36
CA ILE A 46 -2.66 8.16 -21.24
C ILE A 46 -2.37 6.74 -21.73
N ASP A 47 -2.96 6.35 -22.87
CA ASP A 47 -2.74 5.03 -23.47
C ASP A 47 -1.27 4.76 -23.86
N GLY A 48 -0.43 5.81 -23.97
CA GLY A 48 1.00 5.69 -24.26
C GLY A 48 1.88 5.52 -23.01
N VAL A 49 1.33 5.74 -21.81
CA VAL A 49 2.05 5.65 -20.52
C VAL A 49 1.57 4.45 -19.72
N LEU A 50 0.28 4.11 -19.80
CA LEU A 50 -0.29 2.88 -19.28
C LEU A 50 -1.02 2.16 -20.41
N PRO A 51 -0.50 1.02 -20.91
CA PRO A 51 -1.25 0.23 -21.88
C PRO A 51 -2.55 -0.26 -21.25
N LYS A 52 -3.61 -0.36 -22.05
CA LYS A 52 -4.88 -0.98 -21.63
C LYS A 52 -4.67 -2.47 -21.49
N ASP A 53 -4.68 -2.96 -20.26
CA ASP A 53 -4.31 -4.32 -19.95
C ASP A 53 -4.83 -4.73 -18.56
N LYS A 54 -4.85 -6.04 -18.33
CA LYS A 54 -5.12 -6.64 -17.03
C LYS A 54 -4.08 -7.71 -16.74
N LYS A 55 -3.02 -7.33 -16.02
CA LYS A 55 -1.88 -8.21 -15.78
C LYS A 55 -1.40 -8.21 -14.34
N SER A 56 -0.89 -9.37 -13.93
CA SER A 56 -0.08 -9.47 -12.71
C SER A 56 1.10 -8.52 -12.84
N GLN A 57 1.35 -7.75 -11.78
CA GLN A 57 2.43 -6.78 -11.76
C GLN A 57 3.72 -7.37 -11.21
N ASP A 58 4.80 -6.59 -11.32
CA ASP A 58 6.02 -6.76 -10.54
C ASP A 58 5.66 -6.90 -9.06
N TYR A 59 5.69 -8.14 -8.62
CA TYR A 59 5.25 -8.56 -7.31
C TYR A 59 6.24 -8.08 -6.23
N GLU A 60 7.52 -7.94 -6.54
CA GLU A 60 8.57 -7.61 -5.56
C GLU A 60 8.40 -6.19 -5.02
N ARG A 61 8.06 -5.23 -5.90
CA ARG A 61 7.80 -3.83 -5.48
C ARG A 61 6.65 -3.75 -4.49
N TYR A 62 5.51 -4.39 -4.79
CA TYR A 62 4.34 -4.32 -3.93
C TYR A 62 4.52 -5.14 -2.65
N ASP A 63 5.19 -6.29 -2.71
CA ASP A 63 5.49 -7.11 -1.55
C ASP A 63 6.41 -6.38 -0.58
N THR A 64 7.41 -5.65 -1.08
CA THR A 64 8.28 -4.79 -0.25
C THR A 64 7.46 -3.71 0.46
N LEU A 65 6.67 -2.94 -0.29
CA LEU A 65 5.82 -1.86 0.26
C LEU A 65 4.83 -2.37 1.31
N PHE A 66 4.18 -3.50 1.02
CA PHE A 66 3.24 -4.14 1.94
C PHE A 66 3.97 -4.65 3.18
N SER A 67 5.08 -5.37 3.00
CA SER A 67 5.82 -6.00 4.08
C SER A 67 6.40 -4.98 5.04
N GLU A 68 7.01 -3.92 4.55
CA GLU A 68 7.54 -2.84 5.39
C GLU A 68 6.43 -2.20 6.22
N LYS A 69 5.30 -1.86 5.59
CA LYS A 69 4.17 -1.22 6.26
C LYS A 69 3.55 -2.11 7.33
N MET A 70 3.35 -3.39 7.03
CA MET A 70 2.72 -4.34 7.95
C MET A 70 3.66 -4.73 9.10
N LYS A 71 4.97 -4.91 8.84
CA LYS A 71 5.97 -5.13 9.89
C LYS A 71 6.06 -3.94 10.84
N ALA A 72 6.01 -2.71 10.32
CA ALA A 72 6.01 -1.49 11.14
C ALA A 72 4.80 -1.42 12.10
N LEU A 73 3.72 -2.14 11.81
CA LEU A 73 2.52 -2.23 12.64
C LEU A 73 2.50 -3.48 13.54
N GLY A 74 3.59 -4.25 13.59
CA GLY A 74 3.71 -5.43 14.46
C GLY A 74 3.05 -6.71 13.91
N PHE A 75 2.66 -6.73 12.62
CA PHE A 75 2.19 -7.96 11.99
C PHE A 75 3.38 -8.89 11.69
N ARG A 76 3.15 -10.20 11.86
CA ARG A 76 4.09 -11.22 11.35
C ARG A 76 3.89 -11.34 9.84
N VAL A 77 4.82 -10.82 9.05
CA VAL A 77 4.73 -10.84 7.60
C VAL A 77 5.64 -11.91 7.02
N VAL A 78 5.09 -12.76 6.18
CA VAL A 78 5.86 -13.63 5.28
C VAL A 78 6.03 -12.89 3.96
N THR A 79 7.28 -12.73 3.56
CA THR A 79 7.68 -12.17 2.27
C THR A 79 8.18 -13.30 1.39
N THR A 80 7.78 -13.31 0.13
CA THR A 80 8.36 -14.21 -0.89
C THR A 80 9.11 -13.44 -1.97
N SER A 81 9.25 -12.12 -1.84
CA SER A 81 10.13 -11.32 -2.70
C SER A 81 11.61 -11.61 -2.41
N GLY A 82 12.42 -11.70 -3.45
CA GLY A 82 13.88 -11.88 -3.37
C GLY A 82 14.39 -13.31 -3.10
N ASP A 83 13.50 -14.27 -2.80
CA ASP A 83 13.84 -15.69 -2.65
C ASP A 83 12.98 -16.53 -3.60
N LEU A 84 13.66 -17.11 -4.59
CA LEU A 84 13.04 -17.90 -5.67
C LEU A 84 12.32 -19.16 -5.17
N PHE A 85 12.57 -19.60 -3.93
CA PHE A 85 12.02 -20.82 -3.34
C PHE A 85 11.28 -20.58 -2.02
N ALA A 86 11.00 -19.33 -1.63
CA ALA A 86 10.35 -19.00 -0.36
C ALA A 86 8.96 -19.65 -0.12
N GLY A 87 8.36 -20.25 -1.15
CA GLY A 87 7.08 -20.97 -1.08
C GLY A 87 7.16 -22.50 -1.04
N GLU A 88 8.34 -23.08 -1.25
CA GLU A 88 8.55 -24.54 -1.27
C GLU A 88 8.59 -25.13 0.14
N ASP A 89 9.03 -24.35 1.13
CA ASP A 89 9.02 -24.77 2.53
C ASP A 89 7.66 -24.51 3.20
N ASP A 90 6.96 -25.58 3.57
CA ASP A 90 5.67 -25.53 4.28
C ASP A 90 5.69 -24.69 5.56
N LYS A 91 6.87 -24.50 6.16
CA LYS A 91 7.08 -23.73 7.39
C LYS A 91 7.02 -22.21 7.19
N ASN A 92 7.11 -21.73 5.95
CA ASN A 92 7.08 -20.31 5.60
C ASN A 92 5.73 -19.87 5.04
N LYS A 93 4.66 -20.65 5.24
CA LYS A 93 3.34 -20.34 4.71
C LYS A 93 2.59 -19.39 5.65
N ALA A 94 2.14 -18.25 5.12
CA ALA A 94 1.33 -17.32 5.91
C ALA A 94 -0.08 -17.87 6.18
N ASP A 95 -0.65 -17.54 7.35
CA ASP A 95 -2.01 -17.91 7.73
C ASP A 95 -3.06 -17.21 6.85
N LEU A 96 -2.81 -15.94 6.54
CA LEU A 96 -3.67 -15.09 5.72
C LEU A 96 -2.95 -14.65 4.44
N LEU A 97 -3.64 -14.78 3.32
CA LEU A 97 -3.21 -14.25 2.03
C LEU A 97 -4.00 -13.00 1.68
N VAL A 98 -3.29 -11.95 1.28
CA VAL A 98 -3.87 -10.69 0.81
C VAL A 98 -3.69 -10.61 -0.71
N GLY A 99 -4.79 -10.49 -1.43
CA GLY A 99 -4.81 -10.18 -2.86
C GLY A 99 -5.24 -8.74 -3.09
N ALA A 100 -4.68 -8.10 -4.12
CA ALA A 100 -5.04 -6.74 -4.51
C ALA A 100 -5.32 -6.65 -6.01
N VAL A 101 -6.37 -5.93 -6.39
CA VAL A 101 -6.57 -5.42 -7.75
C VAL A 101 -6.49 -3.91 -7.71
N VAL A 102 -5.50 -3.35 -8.39
CA VAL A 102 -5.20 -1.92 -8.43
C VAL A 102 -5.80 -1.32 -9.69
N TYR A 103 -6.60 -0.28 -9.52
CA TYR A 103 -7.24 0.50 -10.56
C TYR A 103 -6.69 1.93 -10.52
N PRO A 104 -5.98 2.39 -11.56
CA PRO A 104 -5.62 3.79 -11.66
C PRO A 104 -6.86 4.61 -12.04
N ASP A 105 -7.26 5.53 -11.17
CA ASP A 105 -8.42 6.40 -11.43
C ASP A 105 -8.00 7.73 -12.04
N THR A 106 -6.89 8.30 -11.55
CA THR A 106 -6.41 9.61 -12.00
C THR A 106 -4.91 9.62 -12.15
N LEU A 107 -4.42 10.08 -13.31
CA LEU A 107 -3.00 10.37 -13.57
C LEU A 107 -2.85 11.78 -14.14
N ASN A 108 -2.39 12.71 -13.30
CA ASN A 108 -1.99 14.04 -13.73
C ASN A 108 -0.48 14.15 -13.57
N ILE A 109 0.27 14.07 -14.67
CA ILE A 109 1.73 14.07 -14.61
C ILE A 109 2.27 15.16 -15.52
N CYS A 110 3.23 15.91 -15.00
CA CYS A 110 4.11 16.73 -15.78
C CYS A 110 5.54 16.19 -15.74
N SER A 111 6.09 15.87 -16.91
CA SER A 111 7.47 15.38 -17.05
C SER A 111 8.39 16.46 -17.63
N SER A 112 9.54 16.65 -17.00
CA SER A 112 10.57 17.64 -17.34
C SER A 112 11.98 17.03 -17.19
N VAL A 113 13.03 17.76 -17.56
CA VAL A 113 14.44 17.32 -17.40
C VAL A 113 14.82 17.05 -15.93
N ASN A 114 14.10 17.66 -14.99
CA ASN A 114 14.33 17.49 -13.55
C ASN A 114 13.49 16.36 -12.93
N GLY A 115 12.87 15.52 -13.77
CA GLY A 115 11.96 14.45 -13.36
C GLY A 115 10.50 14.84 -13.51
N GLU A 116 9.65 14.29 -12.65
CA GLU A 116 8.19 14.39 -12.81
C GLU A 116 7.53 14.96 -11.57
N LYS A 117 6.39 15.63 -11.77
CA LYS A 117 5.52 16.15 -10.72
C LYS A 117 4.06 15.90 -11.06
N GLY A 118 3.18 15.91 -10.07
CA GLY A 118 1.75 15.77 -10.27
C GLY A 118 1.07 14.95 -9.19
N ASP A 119 0.06 14.19 -9.58
CA ASP A 119 -0.66 13.29 -8.69
C ASP A 119 -1.20 12.04 -9.38
N VAL A 120 -1.21 10.95 -8.62
CA VAL A 120 -1.80 9.65 -8.99
C VAL A 120 -2.85 9.30 -7.94
N THR A 121 -4.04 8.93 -8.38
CA THR A 121 -5.07 8.35 -7.52
C THR A 121 -5.33 6.91 -7.95
N LEU A 122 -5.32 6.01 -6.97
CA LEU A 122 -5.59 4.60 -7.16
C LEU A 122 -6.81 4.20 -6.31
N THR A 123 -7.65 3.33 -6.86
CA THR A 123 -8.58 2.50 -6.12
C THR A 123 -8.02 1.10 -6.05
N VAL A 124 -8.11 0.45 -4.89
CA VAL A 124 -7.63 -0.92 -4.69
C VAL A 124 -8.74 -1.77 -4.10
N ASP A 125 -9.05 -2.85 -4.80
CA ASP A 125 -9.93 -3.90 -4.30
C ASP A 125 -9.08 -4.99 -3.65
N TRP A 126 -9.27 -5.17 -2.35
CA TRP A 126 -8.57 -6.14 -1.52
C TRP A 126 -9.41 -7.38 -1.28
N GLN A 127 -8.75 -8.52 -1.22
CA GLN A 127 -9.34 -9.78 -0.76
C GLN A 127 -8.42 -10.42 0.26
N ILE A 128 -8.98 -10.79 1.41
CA ILE A 128 -8.25 -11.51 2.46
C ILE A 128 -8.75 -12.95 2.45
N PHE A 129 -7.84 -13.88 2.20
CA PHE A 129 -8.09 -15.31 2.16
C PHE A 129 -7.48 -15.97 3.39
N ASP A 130 -8.29 -16.71 4.13
CA ASP A 130 -7.82 -17.53 5.25
C ASP A 130 -7.47 -18.92 4.74
N ARG A 131 -6.20 -19.32 4.88
CA ARG A 131 -5.72 -20.61 4.38
C ARG A 131 -6.34 -21.80 5.11
N ALA A 132 -6.58 -21.69 6.41
CA ALA A 132 -7.18 -22.77 7.19
C ALA A 132 -8.66 -22.96 6.83
N ALA A 133 -9.39 -21.87 6.58
CA ALA A 133 -10.78 -21.92 6.15
C ALA A 133 -10.96 -22.18 4.64
N GLY A 134 -9.89 -22.03 3.85
CA GLY A 134 -9.90 -22.26 2.40
C GLY A 134 -10.79 -21.29 1.62
N LYS A 135 -11.04 -20.07 2.14
CA LYS A 135 -11.96 -19.12 1.52
C LYS A 135 -11.57 -17.66 1.75
N VAL A 136 -12.07 -16.78 0.88
CA VAL A 136 -12.03 -15.33 1.10
C VAL A 136 -12.96 -15.00 2.27
N ILE A 137 -12.39 -14.42 3.32
CA ILE A 137 -13.10 -14.06 4.56
C ILE A 137 -13.48 -12.58 4.61
N GLU A 138 -12.76 -11.73 3.86
CA GLU A 138 -13.01 -10.29 3.82
C GLU A 138 -12.75 -9.76 2.40
N LYS A 139 -13.55 -8.78 2.00
CA LYS A 139 -13.31 -7.94 0.82
C LYS A 139 -13.44 -6.49 1.24
N ALA A 140 -12.56 -5.63 0.74
CA ALA A 140 -12.58 -4.21 1.02
C ALA A 140 -12.12 -3.44 -0.20
N THR A 141 -12.68 -2.24 -0.38
CA THR A 141 -12.23 -1.31 -1.42
C THR A 141 -11.74 -0.05 -0.74
N THR A 142 -10.55 0.39 -1.10
CA THR A 142 -9.94 1.59 -0.56
C THR A 142 -9.37 2.44 -1.69
N SER A 143 -9.11 3.71 -1.40
CA SER A 143 -8.47 4.62 -2.34
C SER A 143 -7.26 5.28 -1.68
N GLY A 144 -6.27 5.62 -2.49
CA GLY A 144 -5.11 6.37 -2.05
C GLY A 144 -4.61 7.30 -3.12
N LYS A 145 -4.04 8.44 -2.69
CA LYS A 145 -3.56 9.50 -3.57
C LYS A 145 -2.10 9.81 -3.29
N GLY A 146 -1.23 9.62 -4.27
CA GLY A 146 0.16 10.00 -4.18
C GLY A 146 0.41 11.29 -4.93
N VAL A 147 0.93 12.29 -4.21
CA VAL A 147 1.24 13.61 -4.77
C VAL A 147 2.75 13.81 -4.85
N GLN A 148 3.19 14.55 -5.85
CA GLN A 148 4.56 15.03 -6.04
C GLN A 148 4.49 16.51 -6.45
N GLU A 149 4.61 17.42 -5.49
CA GLU A 149 4.42 18.85 -5.73
C GLU A 149 5.55 19.46 -6.58
N LYS A 150 6.78 18.97 -6.39
CA LYS A 150 8.00 19.43 -7.05
C LYS A 150 8.55 18.36 -7.97
N PHE A 151 9.19 18.75 -9.07
CA PHE A 151 9.85 17.79 -9.95
C PHE A 151 10.86 16.93 -9.17
N SER A 152 10.75 15.61 -9.33
CA SER A 152 11.61 14.63 -8.68
C SER A 152 11.88 13.47 -9.61
N ARG A 153 13.05 12.84 -9.47
CA ARG A 153 13.44 11.64 -10.22
C ARG A 153 12.67 10.38 -9.82
N ASP A 154 12.09 10.36 -8.63
CA ASP A 154 11.17 9.30 -8.17
C ASP A 154 9.86 9.33 -8.98
N GLY A 155 9.45 10.52 -9.41
CA GLY A 155 8.41 10.75 -10.43
C GLY A 155 7.12 9.96 -10.25
N LEU A 156 6.64 9.37 -11.35
CA LEU A 156 5.43 8.54 -11.40
C LEU A 156 5.49 7.35 -10.45
N VAL A 157 6.65 6.67 -10.36
CA VAL A 157 6.82 5.50 -9.48
C VAL A 157 6.61 5.90 -8.03
N GLY A 158 7.20 7.02 -7.61
CA GLY A 158 7.02 7.60 -6.28
C GLY A 158 5.58 7.92 -5.93
N MET A 159 4.90 8.63 -6.83
CA MET A 159 3.48 8.94 -6.66
C MET A 159 2.65 7.67 -6.57
N TRP A 160 2.92 6.69 -7.42
CA TRP A 160 2.21 5.41 -7.40
C TRP A 160 2.40 4.67 -6.07
N ASN A 161 3.64 4.57 -5.59
CA ASN A 161 3.97 3.90 -4.33
C ASN A 161 3.26 4.58 -3.15
N ARG A 162 3.25 5.92 -3.11
CA ARG A 162 2.53 6.68 -2.08
C ARG A 162 1.02 6.45 -2.15
N ALA A 163 0.44 6.44 -3.34
CA ALA A 163 -0.98 6.15 -3.54
C ALA A 163 -1.33 4.74 -3.03
N PHE A 164 -0.52 3.74 -3.35
CA PHE A 164 -0.71 2.36 -2.88
C PHE A 164 -0.59 2.25 -1.36
N ILE A 165 0.44 2.83 -0.75
CA ILE A 165 0.63 2.83 0.72
C ILE A 165 -0.53 3.54 1.44
N MET A 166 -1.03 4.64 0.89
CA MET A 166 -2.21 5.32 1.45
C MET A 166 -3.47 4.44 1.37
N SER A 167 -3.66 3.74 0.26
CA SER A 167 -4.76 2.79 0.10
C SER A 167 -4.65 1.62 1.10
N LEU A 168 -3.44 1.08 1.29
CA LEU A 168 -3.17 0.05 2.31
C LEU A 168 -3.40 0.58 3.73
N THR A 169 -3.03 1.81 4.01
CA THR A 169 -3.31 2.47 5.31
C THR A 169 -4.81 2.57 5.54
N ALA A 170 -5.59 2.97 4.53
CA ALA A 170 -7.04 3.00 4.65
C ALA A 170 -7.66 1.61 4.91
N LEU A 171 -7.09 0.54 4.34
CA LEU A 171 -7.54 -0.84 4.61
C LEU A 171 -7.31 -1.22 6.08
N ILE A 172 -6.16 -0.82 6.62
CA ILE A 172 -5.79 -1.02 8.02
C ILE A 172 -6.72 -0.20 8.92
N ASP A 173 -7.00 1.06 8.58
CA ASP A 173 -7.87 1.94 9.38
C ASP A 173 -9.33 1.46 9.41
N GLN A 174 -9.79 0.79 8.35
CA GLN A 174 -11.10 0.11 8.31
C GLN A 174 -11.18 -1.10 9.26
N GLY A 175 -10.05 -1.57 9.78
CA GLY A 175 -9.96 -2.71 10.68
C GLY A 175 -10.12 -4.06 10.00
N SER A 176 -10.21 -4.11 8.67
CA SER A 176 -10.48 -5.34 7.91
C SER A 176 -9.41 -6.41 8.11
N LEU A 177 -8.14 -6.00 8.17
CA LEU A 177 -7.01 -6.89 8.44
C LEU A 177 -6.96 -7.31 9.91
N GLN A 178 -7.26 -6.39 10.83
CA GLN A 178 -7.24 -6.60 12.27
C GLN A 178 -8.34 -7.57 12.71
N LYS A 179 -9.58 -7.38 12.23
CA LYS A 179 -10.70 -8.30 12.45
C LYS A 179 -10.36 -9.73 11.98
N SER A 180 -9.75 -9.82 10.81
CA SER A 180 -9.37 -11.10 10.19
C SER A 180 -8.19 -11.79 10.88
N ALA A 181 -7.21 -11.01 11.35
CA ALA A 181 -6.02 -11.49 12.04
C ALA A 181 -6.23 -11.69 13.56
N GLY A 182 -7.41 -11.36 14.08
CA GLY A 182 -7.73 -11.45 15.52
C GLY A 182 -7.02 -10.40 16.38
N VAL A 183 -6.67 -9.24 15.80
CA VAL A 183 -5.96 -8.14 16.47
C VAL A 183 -6.96 -7.05 16.85
N VAL A 184 -6.84 -6.52 18.07
CA VAL A 184 -7.39 -5.20 18.43
C VAL A 184 -6.24 -4.21 18.35
N VAL A 185 -6.10 -3.50 17.24
CA VAL A 185 -5.15 -2.38 17.17
C VAL A 185 -5.79 -1.24 17.95
N THR A 186 -5.25 -0.94 19.13
CA THR A 186 -5.65 0.26 19.86
C THR A 186 -5.04 1.45 19.13
N PRO A 187 -5.81 2.48 18.74
CA PRO A 187 -5.25 3.68 18.13
C PRO A 187 -4.21 4.27 19.09
N GLU A 188 -3.00 4.54 18.61
CA GLU A 188 -1.99 5.23 19.39
C GLU A 188 -2.55 6.61 19.78
N ALA A 189 -2.75 6.83 21.08
CA ALA A 189 -3.25 8.10 21.59
C ALA A 189 -2.28 9.23 21.19
N PRO A 190 -2.78 10.44 20.88
CA PRO A 190 -1.91 11.57 20.56
C PRO A 190 -0.95 11.80 21.72
N LYS A 191 0.36 11.77 21.43
CA LYS A 191 1.41 12.11 22.38
C LYS A 191 1.08 13.46 23.03
N PRO A 192 1.04 13.57 24.37
CA PRO A 192 0.79 14.85 25.03
C PRO A 192 1.84 15.86 24.58
N ALA A 193 1.39 17.06 24.20
CA ALA A 193 2.27 18.17 23.88
C ALA A 193 3.23 18.44 25.05
N PRO A 194 4.50 18.78 24.79
CA PRO A 194 5.44 19.12 25.86
C PRO A 194 4.90 20.30 26.68
N PRO A 195 5.07 20.29 28.01
CA PRO A 195 4.62 21.39 28.86
C PRO A 195 5.32 22.68 28.45
N THR A 196 4.53 23.72 28.19
CA THR A 196 5.01 25.08 27.98
C THR A 196 5.78 25.51 29.23
N ALA A 197 7.09 25.72 29.09
CA ALA A 197 7.90 26.26 30.17
C ALA A 197 7.37 27.65 30.54
N ALA A 198 6.90 27.80 31.77
CA ALA A 198 6.65 29.10 32.38
C ALA A 198 8.02 29.70 32.72
N THR A 199 8.36 30.82 32.08
CA THR A 199 9.53 31.62 32.40
C THR A 199 9.26 32.43 33.68
N PRO A 200 10.22 32.52 34.62
CA PRO A 200 10.13 33.40 35.78
C PRO A 200 10.19 34.89 35.42
#